data_AF-A0A0P8A270-F1
#
_entry.id   AF-A0A0P8A270-F1
#
_cell.length_a   1.000
_cell.length_b   1.000
_cell.length_c   1.000
_cell.angle_alpha   90.00
_cell.angle_beta   90.00
_cell.angle_gamma   90.00
#
_symmetry.space_group_name_H-M   'P 1'
#
loop_
_entity.id
_entity.type
_entity.pdbx_description
1 polymer ?
#
loop_
_entity_poly.entity_id
_entity_poly.type
_entity_poly.pdbx_seq_one_letter_code
_entity_poly.pdbx_strand_id
1 'polypeptide(L)'
;MATAISGMDIYAPVFKVKRNGEEYPPKESILNIEIDEDLETPAMFRLSLNEEINIRTQQFRWLDDDKIKPGTEVEIFFGYATSKKQGMMKGRIKALTPVFQSTGNPTLSVEGYDLSHDLQKTAKKFTDTEVTYSTIAQDIAQANGLSAKVDPTEITHGKVERIKNEMDYDLLKRLSNEIGYEFFVRNKELYFREPKDNIKGDFTFEFRKNFINFNPRMTAASLVNEVHVTAWNVKDKESISESAKISDIKSSVGNPDFDNIIEESQGARVDVKIEGRLVRSQKEAKNLAKAELKRRNKGFIEGTLECIGDPMLRPGITVNIEKVGKRFSGVYYITKATHSVGDAGYKTTITVRRSIFMSMEDLLPQQDSHISGVVIAVVTSNQDPEGLGRIKINFPWRGEKDESYWARIASPMAGNERGMVFYPEVDDEVLVAFEHGGDQPALCYRSSLEWKG
;
A
#
# COMPACT_ATOMS: atom_id res chain seq x y z
N MET A 1 -13.16 50.83 4.24
CA MET A 1 -12.54 49.78 3.41
C MET A 1 -11.23 49.42 4.08
N ALA A 2 -11.16 48.25 4.72
CA ALA A 2 -9.92 47.79 5.34
C ALA A 2 -8.94 47.37 4.23
N THR A 3 -7.78 48.02 4.19
CA THR A 3 -6.72 47.77 3.22
C THR A 3 -6.21 46.35 3.39
N ALA A 4 -6.28 45.55 2.32
CA ALA A 4 -5.83 44.16 2.31
C ALA A 4 -4.35 44.05 2.68
N ILE A 5 -4.04 43.16 3.63
CA ILE A 5 -2.67 42.77 3.96
C ILE A 5 -2.17 41.94 2.78
N SER A 6 -1.18 42.45 2.03
CA SER A 6 -0.62 41.71 0.89
C SER A 6 0.13 40.47 1.40
N GLY A 7 -0.24 39.29 0.94
CA GLY A 7 0.55 38.06 1.14
C GLY A 7 -0.18 36.84 1.71
N MET A 8 -1.50 36.89 1.94
CA MET A 8 -2.28 35.70 2.30
C MET A 8 -3.46 35.51 1.33
N ASP A 9 -3.33 34.59 0.38
CA ASP A 9 -4.41 34.10 -0.50
C ASP A 9 -5.43 33.19 0.25
N ILE A 10 -5.56 33.34 1.59
CA ILE A 10 -6.09 32.33 2.52
C ILE A 10 -7.31 32.87 3.30
N TYR A 11 -8.04 33.86 2.79
CA TYR A 11 -9.09 34.55 3.58
C TYR A 11 -10.50 34.00 3.43
N ALA A 12 -10.78 33.18 2.42
CA ALA A 12 -12.14 32.67 2.19
C ALA A 12 -12.12 31.19 1.76
N PRO A 13 -12.19 30.25 2.71
CA PRO A 13 -12.44 28.85 2.41
C PRO A 13 -13.68 28.68 1.53
N VAL A 14 -13.53 27.89 0.49
CA VAL A 14 -14.64 27.51 -0.40
C VAL A 14 -14.57 26.04 -0.69
N PHE A 15 -15.76 25.47 -0.85
CA PHE A 15 -15.93 24.16 -1.43
C PHE A 15 -17.12 24.21 -2.39
N LYS A 16 -17.14 23.25 -3.31
CA LYS A 16 -18.26 23.02 -4.23
C LYS A 16 -18.35 21.53 -4.50
N VAL A 17 -19.57 21.02 -4.59
CA VAL A 17 -19.84 19.64 -4.97
C VAL A 17 -20.48 19.66 -6.35
N LYS A 18 -19.95 18.87 -7.26
CA LYS A 18 -20.49 18.72 -8.59
C LYS A 18 -21.01 17.32 -8.83
N ARG A 19 -22.13 17.23 -9.55
CA ARG A 19 -22.68 16.01 -10.11
C ARG A 19 -22.85 16.22 -11.60
N ASN A 20 -22.28 15.34 -12.42
CA ASN A 20 -22.34 15.44 -13.89
C ASN A 20 -21.90 16.83 -14.43
N GLY A 21 -20.93 17.47 -13.77
CA GLY A 21 -20.38 18.78 -14.16
C GLY A 21 -21.11 20.00 -13.60
N GLU A 22 -22.33 19.83 -13.08
CA GLU A 22 -23.16 20.88 -12.49
C GLU A 22 -23.00 20.91 -10.97
N GLU A 23 -23.07 22.10 -10.36
CA GLU A 23 -23.02 22.24 -8.91
C GLU A 23 -24.29 21.68 -8.27
N TYR A 24 -24.14 20.62 -7.47
CA TYR A 24 -25.24 19.94 -6.81
C TYR A 24 -24.73 19.06 -5.66
N PRO A 25 -25.23 19.24 -4.42
CA PRO A 25 -26.19 20.27 -3.99
C PRO A 25 -25.56 21.68 -3.96
N PRO A 26 -26.37 22.76 -3.89
CA PRO A 26 -25.87 24.12 -3.71
C PRO A 26 -25.04 24.24 -2.43
N LYS A 27 -23.98 25.05 -2.45
CA LYS A 27 -23.07 25.26 -1.31
C LYS A 27 -23.81 25.57 -0.01
N GLU A 28 -24.87 26.39 -0.05
CA GLU A 28 -25.62 26.84 1.12
C GLU A 28 -26.33 25.70 1.86
N SER A 29 -26.51 24.57 1.20
CA SER A 29 -27.15 23.38 1.77
C SER A 29 -26.17 22.46 2.49
N ILE A 30 -24.87 22.68 2.31
CA ILE A 30 -23.80 21.87 2.88
C ILE A 30 -23.22 22.61 4.09
N LEU A 31 -23.31 21.99 5.27
CA LEU A 31 -22.78 22.51 6.53
C LEU A 31 -21.28 22.27 6.66
N ASN A 32 -20.82 21.10 6.26
CA ASN A 32 -19.43 20.69 6.39
C ASN A 32 -19.06 19.65 5.33
N ILE A 33 -17.82 19.71 4.85
CA ILE A 33 -17.20 18.65 4.08
C ILE A 33 -15.99 18.10 4.83
N GLU A 34 -15.82 16.80 4.78
CA GLU A 34 -14.63 16.10 5.28
C GLU A 34 -14.12 15.20 4.16
N ILE A 35 -12.83 15.27 3.89
CA ILE A 35 -12.13 14.40 2.94
C ILE A 35 -10.98 13.74 3.67
N ASP A 36 -10.96 12.42 3.70
CA ASP A 36 -9.94 11.60 4.31
C ASP A 36 -9.19 10.84 3.21
N GLU A 37 -7.90 11.14 3.03
CA GLU A 37 -7.01 10.43 2.12
C GLU A 37 -5.96 9.67 2.93
N ASP A 38 -5.77 8.39 2.62
CA ASP A 38 -4.82 7.49 3.27
C ASP A 38 -4.10 6.65 2.20
N LEU A 39 -2.84 6.27 2.45
CA LEU A 39 -2.09 5.33 1.59
C LEU A 39 -2.40 3.87 1.90
N GLU A 40 -3.03 3.59 3.03
CA GLU A 40 -3.36 2.24 3.48
C GLU A 40 -4.84 1.87 3.27
N THR A 41 -5.71 2.87 3.07
CA THR A 41 -7.16 2.65 2.90
C THR A 41 -7.74 3.51 1.77
N PRO A 42 -8.85 3.10 1.13
CA PRO A 42 -9.54 3.92 0.15
C PRO A 42 -9.90 5.31 0.69
N ALA A 43 -9.69 6.34 -0.12
CA ALA A 43 -10.05 7.70 0.27
C ALA A 43 -11.57 7.85 0.44
N MET A 44 -11.99 8.59 1.45
CA MET A 44 -13.38 8.75 1.86
C MET A 44 -13.76 10.23 1.89
N PHE A 45 -15.02 10.53 1.59
CA PHE A 45 -15.60 11.83 1.83
C PHE A 45 -16.89 11.72 2.64
N ARG A 46 -17.16 12.77 3.40
CA ARG A 46 -18.42 12.99 4.09
C ARG A 46 -18.91 14.40 3.82
N LEU A 47 -20.15 14.52 3.36
CA LEU A 47 -20.87 15.80 3.25
C LEU A 47 -21.95 15.81 4.32
N SER A 48 -22.00 16.86 5.14
CA SER A 48 -23.10 17.09 6.09
C SER A 48 -24.06 18.11 5.49
N LEU A 49 -25.27 17.69 5.16
CA LEU A 49 -26.31 18.56 4.59
C LEU A 49 -27.30 19.00 5.68
N ASN A 50 -27.71 20.25 5.61
CA ASN A 50 -28.88 20.72 6.36
C ASN A 50 -30.14 20.17 5.68
N GLU A 51 -30.91 19.35 6.38
CA GLU A 51 -32.11 18.75 5.82
C GLU A 51 -33.29 19.70 5.95
N GLU A 52 -33.91 20.00 4.81
CA GLU A 52 -35.10 20.85 4.76
C GLU A 52 -36.33 19.95 4.64
N ILE A 53 -37.33 20.19 5.49
CA ILE A 53 -38.51 19.34 5.55
C ILE A 53 -39.74 20.18 5.27
N ASN A 54 -40.54 19.74 4.32
CA ASN A 54 -41.89 20.26 4.19
C ASN A 54 -42.76 19.61 5.27
N ILE A 55 -43.01 20.36 6.36
CA ILE A 55 -43.76 19.87 7.54
C ILE A 55 -45.17 19.38 7.17
N ARG A 56 -45.78 19.91 6.10
CA ARG A 56 -47.14 19.52 5.67
C ARG A 56 -47.16 18.20 4.92
N THR A 57 -46.17 17.97 4.04
CA THR A 57 -46.11 16.76 3.21
C THR A 57 -45.19 15.69 3.78
N GLN A 58 -44.42 16.02 4.82
CA GLN A 58 -43.35 15.20 5.40
C GLN A 58 -42.29 14.77 4.37
N GLN A 59 -42.12 15.55 3.30
CA GLN A 59 -41.10 15.31 2.30
C GLN A 59 -39.79 16.00 2.70
N PHE A 60 -38.71 15.24 2.62
CA PHE A 60 -37.35 15.68 2.89
C PHE A 60 -36.71 16.16 1.59
N ARG A 61 -35.95 17.25 1.64
CA ARG A 61 -35.35 17.84 0.45
C ARG A 61 -34.22 17.00 -0.12
N TRP A 62 -33.35 16.44 0.72
CA TRP A 62 -32.17 15.68 0.27
C TRP A 62 -32.32 14.18 0.46
N LEU A 63 -32.93 13.74 1.55
CA LEU A 63 -33.15 12.32 1.81
C LEU A 63 -34.06 11.66 0.75
N ASP A 64 -35.06 12.38 0.24
CA ASP A 64 -35.96 11.91 -0.83
C ASP A 64 -35.47 12.30 -2.24
N ASP A 65 -34.27 12.88 -2.37
CA ASP A 65 -33.72 13.30 -3.66
C ASP A 65 -33.01 12.15 -4.38
N ASP A 66 -33.60 11.70 -5.49
CA ASP A 66 -33.04 10.69 -6.38
C ASP A 66 -31.65 11.02 -6.93
N LYS A 67 -31.22 12.29 -6.85
CA LYS A 67 -29.88 12.73 -7.24
C LYS A 67 -28.84 12.44 -6.16
N ILE A 68 -29.21 12.40 -4.88
CA ILE A 68 -28.34 12.13 -3.74
C ILE A 68 -28.65 10.72 -3.21
N LYS A 69 -28.09 9.69 -3.85
CA LYS A 69 -28.30 8.29 -3.45
C LYS A 69 -27.06 7.44 -3.65
N PRO A 70 -26.96 6.27 -2.99
CA PRO A 70 -25.88 5.33 -3.23
C PRO A 70 -25.72 5.02 -4.73
N GLY A 71 -24.50 5.09 -5.23
CA GLY A 71 -24.17 4.94 -6.64
C GLY A 71 -23.97 6.25 -7.41
N THR A 72 -24.46 7.39 -6.90
CA THR A 72 -24.20 8.69 -7.53
C THR A 72 -22.71 9.04 -7.45
N GLU A 73 -22.13 9.45 -8.57
CA GLU A 73 -20.78 10.01 -8.64
C GLU A 73 -20.79 11.51 -8.36
N VAL A 74 -19.80 11.97 -7.59
CA VAL A 74 -19.61 13.37 -7.22
C VAL A 74 -18.15 13.79 -7.36
N GLU A 75 -17.95 15.07 -7.66
CA GLU A 75 -16.65 15.74 -7.66
C GLU A 75 -16.67 16.85 -6.62
N ILE A 76 -15.84 16.72 -5.59
CA ILE A 76 -15.76 17.65 -4.46
C ILE A 76 -14.51 18.48 -4.64
N PHE A 77 -14.67 19.79 -4.76
CA PHE A 77 -13.57 20.73 -4.82
C PHE A 77 -13.51 21.52 -3.53
N PHE A 78 -12.30 21.81 -3.06
CA PHE A 78 -12.07 22.48 -1.78
C PHE A 78 -10.78 23.29 -1.82
N GLY A 79 -10.73 24.41 -1.09
CA GLY A 79 -9.59 25.31 -1.06
C GLY A 79 -10.01 26.73 -0.69
N TYR A 80 -9.41 27.72 -1.33
CA TYR A 80 -9.67 29.14 -1.07
C TYR A 80 -10.12 29.87 -2.33
N ALA A 81 -11.08 30.79 -2.23
CA ALA A 81 -11.71 31.43 -3.38
C ALA A 81 -10.73 32.07 -4.38
N THR A 82 -9.64 32.66 -3.88
CA THR A 82 -8.64 33.38 -4.68
C THR A 82 -7.44 32.52 -5.07
N SER A 83 -7.32 31.30 -4.52
CA SER A 83 -6.19 30.42 -4.77
C SER A 83 -6.32 29.66 -6.08
N LYS A 84 -5.24 29.64 -6.87
CA LYS A 84 -5.10 28.73 -8.02
C LYS A 84 -4.90 27.27 -7.62
N LYS A 85 -4.46 27.02 -6.38
CA LYS A 85 -4.27 25.68 -5.82
C LYS A 85 -5.58 25.23 -5.18
N GLN A 86 -6.34 24.41 -5.88
CA GLN A 86 -7.59 23.81 -5.41
C GLN A 86 -7.42 22.31 -5.27
N GLY A 87 -7.99 21.76 -4.20
CA GLY A 87 -8.14 20.33 -4.02
C GLY A 87 -9.34 19.82 -4.80
N MET A 88 -9.23 18.59 -5.30
CA MET A 88 -10.33 17.86 -5.91
C MET A 88 -10.30 16.42 -5.42
N MET A 89 -11.48 15.88 -5.12
CA MET A 89 -11.72 14.46 -4.92
C MET A 89 -12.89 14.03 -5.78
N LYS A 90 -12.73 12.93 -6.50
CA LYS A 90 -13.82 12.26 -7.21
C LYS A 90 -14.18 10.96 -6.50
N GLY A 91 -15.46 10.76 -6.24
CA GLY A 91 -15.93 9.58 -5.53
C GLY A 91 -17.39 9.25 -5.80
N ARG A 92 -17.86 8.17 -5.20
CA ARG A 92 -19.21 7.64 -5.34
C ARG A 92 -19.87 7.50 -3.98
N ILE A 93 -21.10 8.02 -3.86
CA ILE A 93 -21.91 7.90 -2.64
C ILE A 93 -22.15 6.41 -2.35
N LYS A 94 -21.93 5.99 -1.11
CA LYS A 94 -22.16 4.62 -0.64
C LYS A 94 -23.17 4.55 0.49
N ALA A 95 -23.26 5.59 1.34
CA ALA A 95 -24.16 5.60 2.48
C ALA A 95 -24.83 6.97 2.66
N LEU A 96 -26.05 6.92 3.19
CA LEU A 96 -26.83 8.07 3.63
C LEU A 96 -27.23 7.81 5.08
N THR A 97 -26.88 8.72 5.97
CA THR A 97 -27.20 8.60 7.40
C THR A 97 -27.97 9.84 7.82
N PRO A 98 -29.33 9.78 7.85
CA PRO A 98 -30.14 10.86 8.38
C PRO A 98 -30.01 10.92 9.91
N VAL A 99 -29.92 12.12 10.46
CA VAL A 99 -29.87 12.38 11.89
C VAL A 99 -31.05 13.25 12.28
N PHE A 100 -32.01 12.64 12.97
CA PHE A 100 -33.18 13.32 13.52
C PHE A 100 -32.87 13.78 14.94
N GLN A 101 -32.39 15.02 15.06
CA GLN A 101 -32.00 15.60 16.34
C GLN A 101 -33.25 15.91 17.19
N SER A 102 -33.11 15.86 18.53
CA SER A 102 -34.20 16.22 19.45
C SER A 102 -34.57 17.72 19.38
N THR A 103 -33.64 18.55 18.92
CA THR A 103 -33.80 20.00 18.72
C THR A 103 -33.05 20.43 17.46
N GLY A 104 -33.57 21.42 16.73
CA GLY A 104 -32.98 21.91 15.49
C GLY A 104 -33.52 21.20 14.25
N ASN A 105 -33.01 21.59 13.08
CA ASN A 105 -33.35 20.91 11.83
C ASN A 105 -32.60 19.57 11.74
N PRO A 106 -33.23 18.53 11.16
CA PRO A 106 -32.52 17.30 10.85
C PRO A 106 -31.34 17.55 9.92
N THR A 107 -30.37 16.63 9.93
CA THR A 107 -29.22 16.68 9.02
C THR A 107 -29.07 15.36 8.28
N LEU A 108 -28.44 15.40 7.11
CA LEU A 108 -28.13 14.22 6.31
C LEU A 108 -26.62 14.11 6.12
N SER A 109 -26.02 13.04 6.62
CA SER A 109 -24.63 12.70 6.31
C SER A 109 -24.59 11.85 5.04
N VAL A 110 -23.90 12.34 4.02
CA VAL A 110 -23.67 11.65 2.74
C VAL A 110 -22.23 11.18 2.71
N GLU A 111 -22.01 9.87 2.71
CA GLU A 111 -20.68 9.28 2.74
C GLU A 111 -20.38 8.54 1.43
N GLY A 112 -19.15 8.65 0.96
CA GLY A 112 -18.71 7.95 -0.22
C GLY A 112 -17.20 7.77 -0.26
N TYR A 113 -16.76 6.99 -1.22
CA TYR A 113 -15.35 6.64 -1.39
C TYR A 113 -14.88 6.99 -2.78
N ASP A 114 -13.58 7.12 -2.94
CA ASP A 114 -12.95 7.17 -4.25
C ASP A 114 -13.09 5.81 -4.98
N LEU A 115 -12.57 5.76 -6.21
CA LEU A 115 -12.70 4.57 -7.05
C LEU A 115 -11.83 3.38 -6.59
N SER A 116 -10.88 3.59 -5.67
CA SER A 116 -10.10 2.46 -5.13
C SER A 116 -10.95 1.52 -4.27
N HIS A 117 -12.01 2.01 -3.64
CA HIS A 117 -12.95 1.17 -2.89
C HIS A 117 -13.64 0.13 -3.80
N ASP A 118 -13.89 0.46 -5.08
CA ASP A 118 -14.51 -0.50 -6.00
C ASP A 118 -13.53 -1.64 -6.39
N LEU A 119 -12.21 -1.40 -6.32
CA LEU A 119 -11.18 -2.42 -6.53
C LEU A 119 -11.17 -3.50 -5.44
N GLN A 120 -11.75 -3.24 -4.27
CA GLN A 120 -11.96 -4.26 -3.23
C GLN A 120 -13.06 -5.26 -3.60
N LYS A 121 -13.77 -5.03 -4.72
CA LYS A 121 -14.91 -5.86 -5.17
C LYS A 121 -14.69 -6.44 -6.55
N THR A 122 -13.56 -6.17 -7.19
CA THR A 122 -13.23 -6.68 -8.52
C THR A 122 -12.03 -7.62 -8.45
N ALA A 123 -12.03 -8.59 -9.36
CA ALA A 123 -10.91 -9.49 -9.62
C ALA A 123 -10.71 -9.55 -11.13
N LYS A 124 -10.19 -8.47 -11.71
CA LYS A 124 -9.99 -8.38 -13.16
C LYS A 124 -8.84 -9.28 -13.59
N LYS A 125 -8.93 -9.76 -14.84
CA LYS A 125 -7.85 -10.47 -15.51
C LYS A 125 -6.72 -9.50 -15.84
N PHE A 126 -5.48 -9.99 -15.77
CA PHE A 126 -4.26 -9.26 -16.11
C PHE A 126 -3.27 -10.24 -16.74
N THR A 127 -2.22 -9.70 -17.36
CA THR A 127 -1.11 -10.51 -17.89
C THR A 127 -0.28 -11.05 -16.74
N ASP A 128 -0.23 -12.37 -16.57
CA ASP A 128 0.35 -13.01 -15.38
C ASP A 128 1.70 -13.70 -15.63
N THR A 129 2.15 -13.82 -16.88
CA THR A 129 3.32 -14.63 -17.27
C THR A 129 4.39 -13.74 -17.89
N GLU A 130 5.67 -13.96 -17.51
CA GLU A 130 6.83 -13.16 -17.94
C GLU A 130 6.56 -11.64 -17.84
N VAL A 131 6.09 -11.21 -16.67
CA VAL A 131 5.48 -9.90 -16.46
C VAL A 131 6.16 -9.12 -15.34
N THR A 132 6.09 -7.80 -15.39
CA THR A 132 6.53 -6.92 -14.29
C THR A 132 5.34 -6.43 -13.46
N TYR A 133 5.54 -6.10 -12.19
CA TYR A 133 4.46 -5.56 -11.36
C TYR A 133 3.89 -4.24 -11.92
N SER A 134 4.73 -3.42 -12.56
CA SER A 134 4.26 -2.22 -13.25
C SER A 134 3.25 -2.52 -14.37
N THR A 135 3.47 -3.58 -15.14
CA THR A 135 2.54 -4.03 -16.19
C THR A 135 1.22 -4.52 -15.59
N ILE A 136 1.26 -5.29 -14.51
CA ILE A 136 0.05 -5.76 -13.80
C ILE A 136 -0.78 -4.56 -13.31
N ALA A 137 -0.13 -3.56 -12.71
CA ALA A 137 -0.80 -2.34 -12.25
C ALA A 137 -1.49 -1.58 -13.39
N GLN A 138 -0.85 -1.50 -14.57
CA GLN A 138 -1.44 -0.90 -15.77
C GLN A 138 -2.65 -1.69 -16.28
N ASP A 139 -2.55 -3.02 -16.38
CA ASP A 139 -3.63 -3.89 -16.84
C ASP A 139 -4.87 -3.78 -15.92
N ILE A 140 -4.66 -3.83 -14.60
CA ILE A 140 -5.74 -3.71 -13.61
C ILE A 140 -6.37 -2.32 -13.65
N ALA A 141 -5.58 -1.25 -13.80
CA ALA A 141 -6.10 0.10 -13.95
C ALA A 141 -7.03 0.19 -15.18
N GLN A 142 -6.56 -0.26 -16.35
CA GLN A 142 -7.32 -0.23 -17.59
C GLN A 142 -8.59 -1.08 -17.52
N ALA A 143 -8.49 -2.30 -16.98
CA ALA A 143 -9.62 -3.22 -16.84
C ALA A 143 -10.72 -2.71 -15.89
N ASN A 144 -10.37 -1.79 -14.99
CA ASN A 144 -11.31 -1.09 -14.09
C ASN A 144 -11.69 0.32 -14.59
N GLY A 145 -11.25 0.72 -15.79
CA GLY A 145 -11.60 2.01 -16.39
C GLY A 145 -10.91 3.21 -15.71
N LEU A 146 -9.76 2.99 -15.07
CA LEU A 146 -8.90 4.01 -14.48
C LEU A 146 -7.79 4.38 -15.46
N SER A 147 -7.31 5.63 -15.42
CA SER A 147 -6.01 5.97 -16.00
C SER A 147 -4.89 5.47 -15.07
N ALA A 148 -3.68 5.28 -15.59
CA ALA A 148 -2.58 4.71 -14.84
C ALA A 148 -1.35 5.63 -14.88
N LYS A 149 -0.79 5.91 -13.70
CA LYS A 149 0.51 6.57 -13.52
C LYS A 149 1.41 5.64 -12.72
N VAL A 150 2.17 4.85 -13.45
CA VAL A 150 2.93 3.73 -12.93
C VAL A 150 4.40 3.95 -13.21
N ASP A 151 5.23 3.88 -12.18
CA ASP A 151 6.69 3.90 -12.34
C ASP A 151 7.16 2.49 -12.78
N PRO A 152 8.16 2.39 -13.67
CA PRO A 152 8.61 1.11 -14.21
C PRO A 152 9.30 0.27 -13.13
N THR A 153 9.00 -1.03 -13.11
CA THR A 153 9.64 -2.00 -12.21
C THR A 153 10.65 -2.86 -12.98
N GLU A 154 11.83 -3.09 -12.41
CA GLU A 154 12.94 -3.76 -13.12
C GLU A 154 12.85 -5.30 -13.18
N ILE A 155 12.19 -5.91 -12.19
CA ILE A 155 12.13 -7.38 -12.07
C ILE A 155 11.01 -7.93 -12.96
N THR A 156 11.37 -8.89 -13.82
CA THR A 156 10.42 -9.70 -14.57
C THR A 156 10.16 -10.99 -13.81
N HIS A 157 8.89 -11.31 -13.62
CA HIS A 157 8.41 -12.49 -12.91
C HIS A 157 7.88 -13.49 -13.92
N GLY A 158 8.36 -14.74 -13.86
CA GLY A 158 7.92 -15.78 -14.80
C GLY A 158 6.41 -16.05 -14.71
N LYS A 159 5.85 -15.97 -13.50
CA LYS A 159 4.42 -16.02 -13.23
C LYS A 159 4.03 -15.28 -11.94
N VAL A 160 2.93 -14.52 -11.98
CA VAL A 160 2.33 -13.80 -10.84
C VAL A 160 0.85 -14.11 -10.75
N GLU A 161 0.43 -14.75 -9.67
CA GLU A 161 -0.97 -15.14 -9.48
C GLU A 161 -1.63 -14.41 -8.31
N ARG A 162 -2.97 -14.46 -8.30
CA ARG A 162 -3.75 -14.07 -7.14
C ARG A 162 -3.64 -15.12 -6.05
N ILE A 163 -3.53 -14.66 -4.81
CA ILE A 163 -3.78 -15.50 -3.64
C ILE A 163 -5.29 -15.78 -3.56
N LYS A 164 -5.67 -16.89 -2.91
CA LYS A 164 -7.08 -17.28 -2.75
C LYS A 164 -7.91 -16.12 -2.18
N ASN A 165 -9.00 -15.77 -2.89
CA ASN A 165 -9.91 -14.67 -2.56
C ASN A 165 -9.29 -13.26 -2.58
N GLU A 166 -8.16 -13.08 -3.25
CA GLU A 166 -7.50 -11.77 -3.37
C GLU A 166 -8.16 -10.89 -4.44
N MET A 167 -8.64 -9.73 -4.03
CA MET A 167 -9.28 -8.74 -4.89
C MET A 167 -8.24 -7.80 -5.52
N ASP A 168 -8.62 -7.00 -6.53
CA ASP A 168 -7.71 -6.09 -7.24
C ASP A 168 -6.96 -5.16 -6.29
N TYR A 169 -7.65 -4.60 -5.30
CA TYR A 169 -7.05 -3.73 -4.29
C TYR A 169 -5.96 -4.45 -3.49
N ASP A 170 -6.27 -5.65 -2.99
CA ASP A 170 -5.37 -6.43 -2.14
C ASP A 170 -4.16 -6.93 -2.93
N LEU A 171 -4.37 -7.35 -4.18
CA LEU A 171 -3.31 -7.71 -5.11
C LEU A 171 -2.35 -6.53 -5.29
N LEU A 172 -2.85 -5.37 -5.70
CA LEU A 172 -1.99 -4.21 -5.93
C LEU A 172 -1.29 -3.73 -4.67
N LYS A 173 -1.96 -3.81 -3.51
CA LYS A 173 -1.36 -3.45 -2.22
C LYS A 173 -0.27 -4.44 -1.82
N ARG A 174 -0.48 -5.74 -2.04
CA ARG A 174 0.55 -6.76 -1.83
C ARG A 174 1.73 -6.52 -2.76
N LEU A 175 1.50 -6.42 -4.07
CA LEU A 175 2.57 -6.20 -5.05
C LEU A 175 3.35 -4.91 -4.76
N SER A 176 2.67 -3.82 -4.40
CA SER A 176 3.33 -2.57 -4.04
C SER A 176 4.17 -2.75 -2.77
N ASN A 177 3.64 -3.40 -1.74
CA ASN A 177 4.36 -3.63 -0.49
C ASN A 177 5.58 -4.56 -0.69
N GLU A 178 5.46 -5.56 -1.57
CA GLU A 178 6.55 -6.48 -1.92
C GLU A 178 7.76 -5.75 -2.49
N ILE A 179 7.53 -4.71 -3.29
CA ILE A 179 8.60 -3.88 -3.85
C ILE A 179 8.67 -2.51 -3.16
N GLY A 180 8.06 -2.32 -1.99
CA GLY A 180 8.03 -1.04 -1.25
C GLY A 180 7.57 0.19 -2.06
N TYR A 181 6.79 -0.03 -3.11
CA TYR A 181 6.06 0.99 -3.82
C TYR A 181 4.80 1.38 -3.04
N GLU A 182 4.26 2.56 -3.36
CA GLU A 182 2.95 3.00 -2.90
C GLU A 182 1.91 2.78 -4.01
N PHE A 183 0.73 2.30 -3.59
CA PHE A 183 -0.45 2.19 -4.42
C PHE A 183 -1.58 3.02 -3.83
N PHE A 184 -2.22 3.85 -4.65
CA PHE A 184 -3.44 4.58 -4.32
C PHE A 184 -4.15 5.04 -5.60
N VAL A 185 -5.42 5.44 -5.49
CA VAL A 185 -6.16 6.06 -6.60
C VAL A 185 -6.46 7.51 -6.22
N ARG A 186 -6.34 8.42 -7.18
CA ARG A 186 -6.75 9.81 -7.00
C ARG A 186 -7.37 10.32 -8.30
N ASN A 187 -8.59 10.83 -8.22
CA ASN A 187 -9.27 11.46 -9.36
C ASN A 187 -9.34 10.59 -10.62
N LYS A 188 -9.68 9.29 -10.46
CA LYS A 188 -9.74 8.29 -11.54
C LYS A 188 -8.38 7.89 -12.14
N GLU A 189 -7.28 8.32 -11.52
CA GLU A 189 -5.92 7.90 -11.87
C GLU A 189 -5.36 6.99 -10.78
N LEU A 190 -4.92 5.80 -11.16
CA LEU A 190 -4.23 4.84 -10.32
C LEU A 190 -2.74 5.18 -10.29
N TYR A 191 -2.18 5.25 -9.10
CA TYR A 191 -0.76 5.46 -8.85
C TYR A 191 -0.15 4.16 -8.35
N PHE A 192 0.94 3.73 -8.98
CA PHE A 192 1.76 2.60 -8.53
C PHE A 192 3.21 2.99 -8.73
N ARG A 193 3.86 3.49 -7.68
CA ARG A 193 5.10 4.26 -7.84
C ARG A 193 5.98 4.19 -6.60
N GLU A 194 7.18 4.74 -6.72
CA GLU A 194 8.05 4.89 -5.55
C GLU A 194 7.54 6.01 -4.63
N PRO A 195 7.70 5.83 -3.30
CA PRO A 195 7.44 6.91 -2.36
C PRO A 195 8.34 8.12 -2.63
N LYS A 196 7.73 9.28 -2.80
CA LYS A 196 8.43 10.55 -3.05
C LYS A 196 8.94 11.15 -1.75
N ASP A 197 9.88 10.47 -1.11
CA ASP A 197 10.47 10.90 0.15
C ASP A 197 11.52 12.01 -0.11
N ASN A 198 11.04 13.22 -0.42
CA ASN A 198 11.88 14.37 -0.72
C ASN A 198 12.60 14.86 0.55
N ILE A 199 13.92 14.75 0.51
CA ILE A 199 14.87 15.16 1.54
C ILE A 199 14.70 16.63 1.98
N LYS A 200 14.20 17.52 1.13
CA LYS A 200 14.06 18.94 1.46
C LYS A 200 12.73 19.28 2.14
N GLY A 201 11.76 18.36 2.12
CA GLY A 201 10.37 18.70 2.41
C GLY A 201 9.74 19.52 1.29
N ASP A 202 8.49 19.23 0.95
CA ASP A 202 7.72 20.00 -0.03
C ASP A 202 7.09 21.25 0.61
N PHE A 203 6.88 21.20 1.93
CA PHE A 203 6.35 22.27 2.77
C PHE A 203 7.15 22.39 4.07
N THR A 204 7.22 23.59 4.65
CA THR A 204 7.88 23.80 5.94
C THR A 204 6.88 24.27 7.00
N PHE A 205 6.84 23.57 8.12
CA PHE A 205 6.09 23.91 9.32
C PHE A 205 7.03 24.34 10.44
N GLU A 206 6.71 25.44 11.10
CA GLU A 206 7.50 26.03 12.17
C GLU A 206 6.62 26.28 13.39
N PHE A 207 7.09 25.85 14.56
CA PHE A 207 6.33 25.96 15.80
C PHE A 207 5.96 27.42 16.10
N ARG A 208 4.69 27.65 16.43
CA ARG A 208 4.07 28.97 16.67
C ARG A 208 3.99 29.89 15.43
N LYS A 209 4.17 29.36 14.22
CA LYS A 209 4.07 30.14 12.98
C LYS A 209 2.91 29.71 12.10
N ASN A 210 2.88 28.44 11.69
CA ASN A 210 1.99 27.99 10.61
C ASN A 210 1.35 26.61 10.85
N PHE A 211 1.40 26.10 12.08
CA PHE A 211 0.57 24.98 12.51
C PHE A 211 -0.07 25.24 13.88
N ILE A 212 -1.21 24.60 14.11
CA ILE A 212 -2.05 24.75 15.31
C ILE A 212 -1.54 23.83 16.42
N ASN A 213 -1.37 22.54 16.12
CA ASN A 213 -0.83 21.56 17.04
C ASN A 213 0.04 20.53 16.32
N PHE A 214 0.95 19.90 17.05
CA PHE A 214 1.73 18.76 16.60
C PHE A 214 1.90 17.80 17.78
N ASN A 215 1.45 16.57 17.60
CA ASN A 215 1.47 15.52 18.62
C ASN A 215 2.37 14.36 18.14
N PRO A 216 3.71 14.50 18.23
CA PRO A 216 4.62 13.43 17.90
C PRO A 216 4.76 12.41 19.03
N ARG A 217 4.98 11.16 18.66
CA ARG A 217 5.36 10.05 19.52
C ARG A 217 6.65 9.44 19.00
N MET A 218 7.62 9.29 19.90
CA MET A 218 8.85 8.53 19.65
C MET A 218 8.79 7.22 20.41
N THR A 219 9.14 6.09 19.78
CA THR A 219 9.16 4.79 20.44
C THR A 219 10.34 3.93 20.00
N ALA A 220 10.98 3.26 20.96
CA ALA A 220 12.04 2.30 20.71
C ALA A 220 11.57 0.83 20.70
N ALA A 221 10.26 0.60 20.84
CA ALA A 221 9.71 -0.72 21.12
C ALA A 221 9.92 -1.75 20.00
N SER A 222 9.90 -1.30 18.74
CA SER A 222 10.08 -2.15 17.56
C SER A 222 11.46 -2.01 16.91
N LEU A 223 12.35 -1.19 17.50
CA LEU A 223 13.62 -0.87 16.88
C LEU A 223 14.60 -2.03 16.99
N VAL A 224 15.37 -2.24 15.93
CA VAL A 224 16.40 -3.27 15.84
C VAL A 224 17.67 -2.68 15.24
N ASN A 225 18.83 -3.11 15.74
CA ASN A 225 20.14 -2.62 15.32
C ASN A 225 20.56 -3.24 13.98
N GLU A 226 20.31 -4.54 13.84
CA GLU A 226 20.72 -5.33 12.69
C GLU A 226 19.69 -6.40 12.37
N VAL A 227 19.53 -6.67 11.08
CA VAL A 227 18.77 -7.82 10.59
C VAL A 227 19.72 -8.74 9.86
N HIS A 228 19.77 -10.01 10.25
CA HIS A 228 20.50 -11.08 9.60
C HIS A 228 19.54 -11.92 8.78
N VAL A 229 19.91 -12.22 7.54
CA VAL A 229 19.18 -13.09 6.62
C VAL A 229 20.06 -14.28 6.31
N THR A 230 19.60 -15.46 6.66
CA THR A 230 20.25 -16.72 6.31
C THR A 230 19.38 -17.52 5.37
N ALA A 231 19.95 -17.93 4.24
CA ALA A 231 19.28 -18.71 3.20
C ALA A 231 20.21 -19.78 2.63
N TRP A 232 19.66 -20.72 1.87
CA TRP A 232 20.43 -21.76 1.20
C TRP A 232 20.45 -21.51 -0.32
N ASN A 233 21.64 -21.31 -0.88
CA ASN A 233 21.81 -21.25 -2.32
C ASN A 233 21.76 -22.67 -2.88
N VAL A 234 20.67 -23.00 -3.57
CA VAL A 234 20.48 -24.33 -4.14
C VAL A 234 21.44 -24.62 -5.30
N LYS A 235 21.79 -23.59 -6.09
CA LYS A 235 22.67 -23.73 -7.26
C LYS A 235 24.10 -24.04 -6.81
N ASP A 236 24.60 -23.24 -5.86
CA ASP A 236 25.99 -23.32 -5.41
C ASP A 236 26.16 -24.29 -4.22
N LYS A 237 25.05 -24.77 -3.63
CA LYS A 237 25.01 -25.64 -2.43
C LYS A 237 25.76 -25.04 -1.24
N GLU A 238 25.61 -23.73 -1.07
CA GLU A 238 26.27 -22.96 -0.02
C GLU A 238 25.24 -22.15 0.76
N SER A 239 25.52 -21.90 2.04
CA SER A 239 24.73 -20.98 2.84
C SER A 239 25.00 -19.54 2.42
N ILE A 240 23.93 -18.78 2.14
CA ILE A 240 23.99 -17.32 2.05
C ILE A 240 23.71 -16.76 3.45
N SER A 241 24.58 -15.88 3.93
CA SER A 241 24.40 -15.18 5.19
C SER A 241 24.75 -13.72 4.99
N GLU A 242 23.74 -12.86 4.93
CA GLU A 242 23.90 -11.42 4.81
C GLU A 242 23.23 -10.71 5.98
N SER A 243 23.63 -9.47 6.24
CA SER A 243 22.98 -8.65 7.27
C SER A 243 22.86 -7.21 6.83
N ALA A 244 21.95 -6.46 7.45
CA ALA A 244 21.83 -5.02 7.26
C ALA A 244 21.79 -4.32 8.60
N LYS A 245 22.59 -3.26 8.71
CA LYS A 245 22.69 -2.38 9.90
C LYS A 245 22.07 -1.03 9.61
N ILE A 246 21.74 -0.28 10.66
CA ILE A 246 21.21 1.09 10.52
C ILE A 246 22.18 2.01 9.77
N SER A 247 23.49 1.80 9.92
CA SER A 247 24.51 2.52 9.15
C SER A 247 24.44 2.27 7.63
N ASP A 248 23.81 1.18 7.20
CA ASP A 248 23.60 0.87 5.77
C ASP A 248 22.44 1.69 5.16
N ILE A 249 21.65 2.39 5.98
CA ILE A 249 20.49 3.19 5.55
C ILE A 249 20.92 4.66 5.44
N LYS A 250 20.94 5.17 4.20
CA LYS A 250 21.18 6.59 3.92
C LYS A 250 19.99 7.43 4.41
N SER A 251 20.23 8.33 5.34
CA SER A 251 19.26 9.33 5.81
C SER A 251 19.78 10.74 5.56
N SER A 252 18.88 11.61 5.13
CA SER A 252 19.19 12.99 4.79
C SER A 252 19.13 13.98 5.95
N VAL A 253 18.51 13.57 7.06
CA VAL A 253 18.36 14.40 8.27
C VAL A 253 19.39 13.98 9.35
N GLY A 254 20.31 13.07 9.00
CA GLY A 254 21.12 12.34 9.96
C GLY A 254 20.26 11.27 10.64
N ASN A 255 20.80 10.06 10.77
CA ASN A 255 20.15 9.07 11.60
C ASN A 255 20.22 9.54 13.06
N PRO A 256 19.10 9.56 13.82
CA PRO A 256 19.17 9.46 15.26
C PRO A 256 20.19 8.38 15.63
N ASP A 257 20.87 8.54 16.76
CA ASP A 257 21.78 7.53 17.27
C ASP A 257 20.98 6.32 17.75
N PHE A 258 20.50 5.53 16.79
CA PHE A 258 19.61 4.42 17.00
C PHE A 258 20.30 3.34 17.84
N ASP A 259 21.60 3.13 17.65
CA ASP A 259 22.35 2.17 18.44
C ASP A 259 22.27 2.51 19.92
N ASN A 260 22.60 3.75 20.29
CA ASN A 260 22.46 4.19 21.68
C ASN A 260 21.00 4.19 22.17
N ILE A 261 20.04 4.63 21.35
CA ILE A 261 18.62 4.66 21.74
C ILE A 261 18.08 3.25 22.02
N ILE A 262 18.45 2.27 21.20
CA ILE A 262 18.03 0.88 21.36
C ILE A 262 18.68 0.30 22.62
N GLU A 263 20.00 0.44 22.76
CA GLU A 263 20.74 -0.13 23.89
C GLU A 263 20.29 0.47 25.22
N GLU A 264 20.10 1.80 25.31
CA GLU A 264 19.58 2.45 26.52
C GLU A 264 18.13 2.04 26.82
N SER A 265 17.30 1.80 25.79
CA SER A 265 15.89 1.46 25.99
C SER A 265 15.66 -0.03 26.29
N GLN A 266 16.43 -0.92 25.68
CA GLN A 266 16.23 -2.38 25.74
C GLN A 266 17.24 -3.04 26.70
N GLY A 267 18.25 -2.29 27.17
CA GLY A 267 19.34 -2.79 28.01
C GLY A 267 20.36 -3.64 27.26
N ALA A 268 20.17 -3.84 25.95
CA ALA A 268 21.03 -4.63 25.10
C ALA A 268 20.82 -4.27 23.62
N ARG A 269 21.79 -4.68 22.80
CA ARG A 269 21.66 -4.70 21.34
C ARG A 269 20.55 -5.68 20.92
N VAL A 270 19.73 -5.27 19.97
CA VAL A 270 18.62 -6.07 19.42
C VAL A 270 18.89 -6.40 17.96
N ASP A 271 19.30 -7.64 17.70
CA ASP A 271 19.52 -8.17 16.35
C ASP A 271 18.42 -9.18 16.02
N VAL A 272 17.88 -9.11 14.80
CA VAL A 272 16.83 -10.02 14.33
C VAL A 272 17.38 -10.96 13.29
N LYS A 273 17.09 -12.25 13.43
CA LYS A 273 17.39 -13.26 12.41
C LYS A 273 16.13 -13.62 11.62
N ILE A 274 16.24 -13.56 10.31
CA ILE A 274 15.22 -14.00 9.35
C ILE A 274 15.70 -15.32 8.75
N GLU A 275 14.95 -16.38 9.03
CA GLU A 275 15.17 -17.73 8.52
C GLU A 275 14.01 -18.16 7.62
N GLY A 276 14.24 -19.14 6.76
CA GLY A 276 13.18 -19.77 5.96
C GLY A 276 12.65 -18.93 4.79
N ARG A 277 13.40 -17.92 4.34
CA ARG A 277 13.09 -17.17 3.12
C ARG A 277 13.93 -17.69 1.95
N LEU A 278 13.28 -17.88 0.81
CA LEU A 278 13.94 -18.24 -0.45
C LEU A 278 14.72 -17.04 -0.95
N VAL A 279 16.04 -17.19 -1.05
CA VAL A 279 16.93 -16.15 -1.56
C VAL A 279 17.95 -16.81 -2.46
N ARG A 280 18.11 -16.28 -3.68
CA ARG A 280 18.91 -16.89 -4.77
C ARG A 280 20.26 -16.20 -4.98
N SER A 281 20.53 -15.09 -4.29
CA SER A 281 21.83 -14.40 -4.35
C SER A 281 22.16 -13.62 -3.07
N GLN A 282 23.44 -13.33 -2.83
CA GLN A 282 23.87 -12.45 -1.74
C GLN A 282 23.25 -11.03 -1.85
N LYS A 283 23.20 -10.47 -3.07
CA LYS A 283 22.57 -9.16 -3.31
C LYS A 283 21.11 -9.15 -2.86
N GLU A 284 20.38 -10.20 -3.21
CA GLU A 284 19.02 -10.42 -2.75
C GLU A 284 19.00 -10.50 -1.20
N ALA A 285 19.78 -11.38 -0.56
CA ALA A 285 19.76 -11.51 0.90
C ALA A 285 20.04 -10.18 1.64
N LYS A 286 21.00 -9.39 1.15
CA LYS A 286 21.31 -8.06 1.67
C LYS A 286 20.13 -7.09 1.53
N ASN A 287 19.45 -7.11 0.39
CA ASN A 287 18.27 -6.27 0.15
C ASN A 287 17.10 -6.68 1.07
N LEU A 288 16.90 -7.98 1.33
CA LEU A 288 15.89 -8.47 2.28
C LEU A 288 16.15 -7.91 3.68
N ALA A 289 17.41 -8.01 4.12
CA ALA A 289 17.82 -7.57 5.44
C ALA A 289 17.56 -6.06 5.61
N LYS A 290 17.89 -5.26 4.60
CA LYS A 290 17.61 -3.82 4.60
C LYS A 290 16.12 -3.52 4.63
N ALA A 291 15.30 -4.22 3.83
CA ALA A 291 13.86 -4.03 3.80
C ALA A 291 13.23 -4.27 5.18
N GLU A 292 13.59 -5.38 5.82
CA GLU A 292 13.05 -5.76 7.12
C GLU A 292 13.55 -4.84 8.25
N LEU A 293 14.81 -4.41 8.20
CA LEU A 293 15.36 -3.42 9.13
C LEU A 293 14.55 -2.11 9.07
N LYS A 294 14.29 -1.61 7.85
CA LYS A 294 13.48 -0.40 7.66
C LYS A 294 12.05 -0.58 8.13
N ARG A 295 11.42 -1.71 7.84
CA ARG A 295 10.05 -2.02 8.27
C ARG A 295 9.90 -1.93 9.78
N ARG A 296 10.82 -2.55 10.52
CA ARG A 296 10.84 -2.56 11.99
C ARG A 296 11.10 -1.18 12.57
N ASN A 297 11.98 -0.41 11.91
CA ASN A 297 12.35 0.93 12.35
C ASN A 297 11.39 2.04 11.83
N LYS A 298 10.41 1.71 10.97
CA LYS A 298 9.48 2.67 10.32
C LYS A 298 8.73 3.55 11.31
N GLY A 299 8.26 2.96 12.40
CA GLY A 299 7.44 3.61 13.43
C GLY A 299 8.23 4.37 14.50
N PHE A 300 9.53 4.66 14.28
CA PHE A 300 10.37 5.28 15.29
C PHE A 300 9.82 6.62 15.79
N ILE A 301 9.42 7.49 14.87
CA ILE A 301 8.73 8.74 15.16
C ILE A 301 7.55 8.87 14.22
N GLU A 302 6.36 8.95 14.81
CA GLU A 302 5.10 9.21 14.13
C GLU A 302 4.41 10.39 14.82
N GLY A 303 3.47 11.05 14.15
CA GLY A 303 2.75 12.14 14.76
C GLY A 303 1.58 12.61 13.93
N THR A 304 0.75 13.44 14.57
CA THR A 304 -0.34 14.15 13.90
C THR A 304 -0.11 15.66 14.01
N LEU A 305 -0.20 16.37 12.89
CA LEU A 305 -0.08 17.83 12.82
C LEU A 305 -1.38 18.42 12.28
N GLU A 306 -1.95 19.40 12.97
CA GLU A 306 -3.09 20.20 12.50
C GLU A 306 -2.60 21.59 12.09
N CYS A 307 -3.03 22.08 10.92
CA CYS A 307 -2.72 23.43 10.44
C CYS A 307 -3.93 24.08 9.76
N ILE A 308 -3.77 25.36 9.41
CA ILE A 308 -4.69 26.04 8.50
C ILE A 308 -4.73 25.26 7.20
N GLY A 309 -5.93 25.05 6.66
CA GLY A 309 -6.13 24.16 5.54
C GLY A 309 -5.28 24.52 4.33
N ASP A 310 -4.64 23.53 3.75
CA ASP A 310 -3.93 23.61 2.47
C ASP A 310 -4.29 22.37 1.66
N PRO A 311 -4.93 22.52 0.48
CA PRO A 311 -5.41 21.40 -0.30
C PRO A 311 -4.30 20.58 -0.98
N MET A 312 -3.06 21.08 -0.94
CA MET A 312 -1.88 20.39 -1.47
C MET A 312 -1.23 19.48 -0.44
N LEU A 313 -1.56 19.60 0.84
CA LEU A 313 -1.10 18.67 1.89
C LEU A 313 -1.88 17.36 1.78
N ARG A 314 -1.32 16.40 1.04
CA ARG A 314 -1.93 15.10 0.75
C ARG A 314 -0.94 13.98 1.02
N PRO A 315 -1.40 12.73 1.18
CA PRO A 315 -0.49 11.60 1.31
C PRO A 315 0.40 11.43 0.08
N GLY A 316 1.61 10.94 0.31
CA GLY A 316 2.60 10.72 -0.76
C GLY A 316 3.58 11.87 -0.99
N ILE A 317 3.65 12.84 -0.07
CA ILE A 317 4.60 13.97 -0.11
C ILE A 317 5.28 14.15 1.26
N THR A 318 6.26 15.04 1.31
CA THR A 318 7.04 15.32 2.52
C THR A 318 6.84 16.74 3.06
N VAL A 319 7.04 16.89 4.36
CA VAL A 319 7.01 18.18 5.06
C VAL A 319 8.18 18.26 6.03
N ASN A 320 8.83 19.42 6.11
CA ASN A 320 9.85 19.70 7.09
C ASN A 320 9.22 20.38 8.31
N ILE A 321 9.40 19.82 9.50
CA ILE A 321 8.88 20.37 10.76
C ILE A 321 10.06 20.90 11.58
N GLU A 322 10.02 22.18 11.92
CA GLU A 322 11.10 22.91 12.55
C GLU A 322 10.70 23.51 13.91
N LYS A 323 11.71 23.76 14.74
CA LYS A 323 11.58 24.42 16.05
C LYS A 323 10.67 23.68 17.05
N VAL A 324 10.55 22.36 16.91
CA VAL A 324 9.85 21.45 17.84
C VAL A 324 10.82 20.64 18.71
N GLY A 325 12.05 21.15 18.87
CA GLY A 325 13.15 20.49 19.59
C GLY A 325 13.98 19.58 18.68
N LYS A 326 15.23 19.31 19.08
CA LYS A 326 16.22 18.60 18.24
C LYS A 326 15.79 17.18 17.84
N ARG A 327 15.10 16.46 18.75
CA ARG A 327 14.64 15.08 18.50
C ARG A 327 13.49 15.02 17.50
N PHE A 328 12.60 16.02 17.50
CA PHE A 328 11.38 15.99 16.69
C PHE A 328 11.43 16.91 15.47
N SER A 329 12.42 17.81 15.36
CA SER A 329 12.60 18.60 14.15
C SER A 329 13.21 17.73 13.04
N GLY A 330 12.74 17.90 11.81
CA GLY A 330 13.20 17.14 10.65
C GLY A 330 12.12 16.96 9.58
N VAL A 331 12.44 16.14 8.58
CA VAL A 331 11.54 15.83 7.48
C VAL A 331 10.64 14.65 7.81
N TYR A 332 9.39 14.79 7.44
CA TYR A 332 8.30 13.87 7.71
C TYR A 332 7.57 13.56 6.40
N TYR A 333 7.17 12.30 6.24
CA TYR A 333 6.41 11.85 5.09
C TYR A 333 4.94 11.68 5.50
N ILE A 334 4.02 12.26 4.72
CA ILE A 334 2.57 12.23 4.98
C ILE A 334 2.01 10.88 4.53
N THR A 335 1.42 10.14 5.46
CA THR A 335 0.73 8.87 5.20
C THR A 335 -0.78 9.03 5.12
N LYS A 336 -1.34 10.03 5.81
CA LYS A 336 -2.76 10.35 5.81
C LYS A 336 -2.98 11.85 5.88
N ALA A 337 -3.99 12.37 5.19
CA ALA A 337 -4.43 13.75 5.29
C ALA A 337 -5.95 13.81 5.38
N THR A 338 -6.45 14.56 6.35
CA THR A 338 -7.87 14.84 6.53
C THR A 338 -8.10 16.35 6.35
N HIS A 339 -8.92 16.71 5.36
CA HIS A 339 -9.35 18.07 5.09
C HIS A 339 -10.76 18.28 5.61
N SER A 340 -10.96 19.30 6.43
CA SER A 340 -12.28 19.65 6.98
C SER A 340 -12.61 21.10 6.64
N VAL A 341 -13.71 21.32 5.92
CA VAL A 341 -14.16 22.67 5.52
C VAL A 341 -15.62 22.87 5.91
N GLY A 342 -15.87 23.84 6.78
CA GLY A 342 -17.20 24.22 7.23
C GLY A 342 -17.20 25.57 7.93
N ASP A 343 -18.14 25.79 8.84
CA ASP A 343 -18.29 27.06 9.58
C ASP A 343 -17.07 27.41 10.46
N ALA A 344 -16.33 26.40 10.91
CA ALA A 344 -15.09 26.58 11.68
C ALA A 344 -13.88 26.97 10.80
N GLY A 345 -14.09 27.18 9.50
CA GLY A 345 -13.05 27.45 8.51
C GLY A 345 -12.55 26.18 7.82
N TYR A 346 -11.34 26.27 7.27
CA TYR A 346 -10.65 25.13 6.64
C TYR A 346 -9.44 24.72 7.48
N LYS A 347 -9.42 23.46 7.90
CA LYS A 347 -8.29 22.81 8.56
C LYS A 347 -7.79 21.61 7.76
N THR A 348 -6.48 21.37 7.84
CA THR A 348 -5.89 20.11 7.40
C THR A 348 -5.20 19.46 8.59
N THR A 349 -5.50 18.18 8.81
CA THR A 349 -4.82 17.32 9.77
C THR A 349 -4.03 16.27 9.00
N ILE A 350 -2.72 16.20 9.21
CA ILE A 350 -1.85 15.21 8.57
C ILE A 350 -1.32 14.23 9.60
N THR A 351 -1.36 12.94 9.26
CA THR A 351 -0.57 11.92 9.96
C THR A 351 0.73 11.75 9.22
N VAL A 352 1.82 11.80 9.98
CA VAL A 352 3.16 11.76 9.48
C VAL A 352 3.98 10.69 10.17
N ARG A 353 4.89 10.10 9.41
CA ARG A 353 6.03 9.34 9.95
C ARG A 353 7.31 10.10 9.62
N ARG A 354 8.34 9.96 10.43
CA ARG A 354 9.62 10.56 10.10
C ARG A 354 10.15 9.96 8.80
N SER A 355 10.62 10.84 7.92
CA SER A 355 11.37 10.43 6.75
C SER A 355 12.73 9.93 7.24
N ILE A 356 12.85 8.63 7.35
CA ILE A 356 14.11 7.95 7.67
C ILE A 356 14.46 6.92 6.60
N PHE A 357 13.69 6.84 5.49
CA PHE A 357 13.70 5.68 4.61
C PHE A 357 13.32 6.02 3.16
N MET A 358 14.30 6.08 2.24
CA MET A 358 14.44 5.13 1.11
C MET A 358 15.41 5.62 0.00
N SER A 359 16.19 4.65 -0.49
CA SER A 359 16.84 4.64 -1.81
C SER A 359 16.39 3.37 -2.56
N MET A 360 16.45 3.40 -3.89
CA MET A 360 16.01 2.38 -4.86
C MET A 360 16.47 0.93 -4.58
N GLU A 361 17.52 0.72 -3.79
CA GLU A 361 18.24 -0.56 -3.70
C GLU A 361 17.64 -1.60 -2.73
N ASP A 362 16.53 -1.30 -2.05
CA ASP A 362 16.21 -1.91 -0.75
C ASP A 362 14.97 -2.82 -0.73
N LEU A 363 14.59 -3.40 -1.86
CA LEU A 363 13.27 -3.98 -2.03
C LEU A 363 13.39 -5.43 -2.49
N LEU A 364 13.01 -6.35 -1.62
CA LEU A 364 12.77 -7.73 -1.99
C LEU A 364 11.34 -8.14 -1.68
N PRO A 365 10.75 -8.97 -2.55
CA PRO A 365 9.37 -9.39 -2.43
C PRO A 365 9.11 -10.15 -1.13
N GLN A 366 7.99 -9.81 -0.49
CA GLN A 366 7.33 -10.66 0.49
C GLN A 366 6.60 -11.79 -0.23
N GLN A 367 7.09 -13.02 -0.09
CA GLN A 367 6.26 -14.21 -0.30
C GLN A 367 5.43 -14.45 0.97
N ASP A 368 4.22 -13.90 1.06
CA ASP A 368 3.28 -14.23 2.14
C ASP A 368 2.12 -15.13 1.65
N SER A 369 2.31 -15.80 0.51
CA SER A 369 1.50 -16.94 0.08
C SER A 369 1.95 -18.21 0.80
N HIS A 370 1.47 -18.43 2.04
CA HIS A 370 1.81 -19.65 2.78
C HIS A 370 0.91 -20.83 2.39
N ILE A 371 1.46 -21.80 1.64
CA ILE A 371 0.81 -23.09 1.37
C ILE A 371 1.23 -24.09 2.45
N SER A 372 0.31 -24.38 3.37
CA SER A 372 0.54 -25.40 4.40
C SER A 372 0.30 -26.80 3.83
N GLY A 373 1.33 -27.65 3.91
CA GLY A 373 1.24 -29.07 3.58
C GLY A 373 1.75 -29.42 2.18
N VAL A 374 1.15 -30.47 1.61
CA VAL A 374 1.48 -31.01 0.28
C VAL A 374 0.25 -30.99 -0.60
N VAL A 375 0.46 -30.85 -1.90
CA VAL A 375 -0.63 -30.78 -2.90
C VAL A 375 -0.33 -31.71 -4.08
N ILE A 376 -1.33 -32.02 -4.90
CA ILE A 376 -1.18 -32.91 -6.07
C ILE A 376 -0.99 -32.09 -7.35
N ALA A 377 -0.08 -32.49 -8.23
CA ALA A 377 0.08 -31.87 -9.54
C ALA A 377 0.35 -32.91 -10.63
N VAL A 378 0.17 -32.50 -11.89
CA VAL A 378 0.44 -33.34 -13.07
C VAL A 378 1.67 -32.80 -13.78
N VAL A 379 2.60 -33.67 -14.16
CA VAL A 379 3.83 -33.25 -14.87
C VAL A 379 3.49 -32.77 -16.28
N THR A 380 3.91 -31.56 -16.64
CA THR A 380 3.72 -31.01 -17.98
C THR A 380 4.99 -31.00 -18.83
N SER A 381 6.16 -30.89 -18.19
CA SER A 381 7.44 -30.94 -18.89
C SER A 381 8.55 -31.48 -18.00
N ASN A 382 9.45 -32.25 -18.59
CA ASN A 382 10.62 -32.82 -17.95
C ASN A 382 11.91 -32.52 -18.73
N GLN A 383 11.90 -31.46 -19.54
CA GLN A 383 13.06 -31.00 -20.32
C GLN A 383 13.69 -29.75 -19.69
N ASP A 384 14.40 -29.94 -18.57
CA ASP A 384 15.03 -28.84 -17.85
C ASP A 384 16.18 -28.19 -18.67
N PRO A 385 16.06 -26.92 -19.07
CA PRO A 385 17.06 -26.25 -19.91
C PRO A 385 18.41 -26.04 -19.21
N GLU A 386 18.45 -26.08 -17.88
CA GLU A 386 19.69 -25.95 -17.10
C GLU A 386 20.32 -27.31 -16.74
N GLY A 387 19.69 -28.43 -17.13
CA GLY A 387 20.20 -29.77 -16.87
C GLY A 387 20.20 -30.18 -15.40
N LEU A 388 19.39 -29.51 -14.55
CA LEU A 388 19.33 -29.76 -13.10
C LEU A 388 18.35 -30.89 -12.73
N GLY A 389 17.68 -31.51 -13.71
CA GLY A 389 16.72 -32.59 -13.48
C GLY A 389 15.44 -32.14 -12.79
N ARG A 390 15.00 -30.89 -13.03
CA ARG A 390 13.71 -30.38 -12.54
C ARG A 390 12.57 -30.76 -13.48
N ILE A 391 11.34 -30.62 -13.01
CA ILE A 391 10.11 -30.81 -13.81
C ILE A 391 9.21 -29.58 -13.72
N LYS A 392 8.42 -29.33 -14.75
CA LYS A 392 7.25 -28.45 -14.68
C LYS A 392 6.01 -29.27 -14.39
N ILE A 393 5.12 -28.67 -13.62
CA ILE A 393 3.87 -29.29 -13.18
C ILE A 393 2.70 -28.34 -13.40
N ASN A 394 1.50 -28.88 -13.51
CA ASN A 394 0.25 -28.14 -13.52
C ASN A 394 -0.60 -28.57 -12.33
N PHE A 395 -1.18 -27.59 -11.63
CA PHE A 395 -2.05 -27.85 -10.49
C PHE A 395 -3.51 -27.98 -10.95
N PRO A 396 -4.18 -29.14 -10.77
CA PRO A 396 -5.52 -29.38 -11.32
C PRO A 396 -6.59 -28.35 -10.93
N TRP A 397 -6.46 -27.73 -9.74
CA TRP A 397 -7.39 -26.69 -9.26
C TRP A 397 -7.10 -25.28 -9.79
N ARG A 398 -5.98 -25.07 -10.50
CA ARG A 398 -5.60 -23.78 -11.10
C ARG A 398 -5.93 -23.67 -12.58
N GLY A 399 -6.41 -24.75 -13.21
CA GLY A 399 -6.89 -24.80 -14.59
C GLY A 399 -5.84 -25.30 -15.60
N GLU A 400 -6.23 -25.46 -16.88
CA GLU A 400 -5.41 -26.14 -17.91
C GLU A 400 -4.17 -25.38 -18.40
N LYS A 401 -3.98 -24.11 -18.02
CA LYS A 401 -2.90 -23.25 -18.55
C LYS A 401 -1.93 -22.73 -17.49
N ASP A 402 -1.94 -23.30 -16.29
CA ASP A 402 -1.02 -22.91 -15.22
C ASP A 402 0.17 -23.87 -15.09
N GLU A 403 1.14 -23.74 -16.01
CA GLU A 403 2.44 -24.39 -15.79
C GLU A 403 3.23 -23.69 -14.69
N SER A 404 3.76 -24.47 -13.76
CA SER A 404 4.61 -23.98 -12.69
C SER A 404 6.00 -23.58 -13.15
N TYR A 405 6.74 -22.93 -12.24
CA TYR A 405 8.21 -22.91 -12.30
C TYR A 405 8.79 -24.32 -12.20
N TRP A 406 10.05 -24.48 -12.63
CA TRP A 406 10.80 -25.73 -12.53
C TRP A 406 10.95 -26.18 -11.06
N ALA A 407 10.32 -27.30 -10.72
CA ALA A 407 10.30 -27.90 -9.40
C ALA A 407 11.36 -29.01 -9.28
N ARG A 408 12.02 -29.14 -8.12
CA ARG A 408 13.00 -30.21 -7.88
C ARG A 408 12.29 -31.52 -7.56
N ILE A 409 12.97 -32.63 -7.82
CA ILE A 409 12.47 -33.96 -7.49
C ILE A 409 13.17 -34.47 -6.22
N ALA A 410 12.38 -34.91 -5.25
CA ALA A 410 12.91 -35.61 -4.09
C ALA A 410 13.19 -37.07 -4.47
N SER A 411 14.47 -37.44 -4.50
CA SER A 411 14.89 -38.82 -4.76
C SER A 411 15.30 -39.53 -3.46
N PRO A 412 14.99 -40.84 -3.28
CA PRO A 412 15.38 -41.60 -2.09
C PRO A 412 16.90 -41.60 -1.82
N MET A 413 17.71 -41.44 -2.87
CA MET A 413 19.16 -41.31 -2.78
C MET A 413 19.66 -40.35 -3.87
N ALA A 414 20.28 -39.24 -3.47
CA ALA A 414 20.88 -38.26 -4.38
C ALA A 414 22.29 -37.88 -3.88
N GLY A 415 23.30 -38.65 -4.29
CA GLY A 415 24.71 -38.42 -3.98
C GLY A 415 25.49 -37.87 -5.18
N ASN A 416 26.75 -37.49 -4.96
CA ASN A 416 27.63 -37.03 -6.03
C ASN A 416 27.84 -38.15 -7.07
N GLU A 417 27.36 -37.93 -8.30
CA GLU A 417 27.41 -38.88 -9.43
C GLU A 417 26.82 -40.27 -9.15
N ARG A 418 26.03 -40.43 -8.08
CA ARG A 418 25.40 -41.70 -7.71
C ARG A 418 24.06 -41.46 -7.04
N GLY A 419 23.04 -42.23 -7.39
CA GLY A 419 21.73 -42.08 -6.78
C GLY A 419 20.69 -42.99 -7.40
N MET A 420 19.48 -42.89 -6.86
CA MET A 420 18.29 -43.52 -7.42
C MET A 420 17.52 -42.45 -8.17
N VAL A 421 17.53 -42.52 -9.50
CA VAL A 421 16.82 -41.57 -10.36
C VAL A 421 15.64 -42.27 -10.98
N PHE A 422 14.44 -41.92 -10.51
CA PHE A 422 13.19 -42.24 -11.18
C PHE A 422 12.61 -40.91 -11.66
N TYR A 423 12.69 -40.67 -12.96
CA TYR A 423 12.30 -39.39 -13.54
C TYR A 423 10.83 -39.46 -13.96
N PRO A 424 9.94 -38.63 -13.39
CA PRO A 424 8.54 -38.59 -13.77
C PRO A 424 8.36 -38.27 -15.26
N GLU A 425 7.44 -38.97 -15.91
CA GLU A 425 7.07 -38.69 -17.30
C GLU A 425 6.01 -37.59 -17.35
N VAL A 426 5.86 -36.97 -18.52
CA VAL A 426 4.72 -36.08 -18.77
C VAL A 426 3.43 -36.86 -18.53
N ASP A 427 2.43 -36.21 -17.93
CA ASP A 427 1.15 -36.77 -17.47
C ASP A 427 1.20 -37.67 -16.20
N ASP A 428 2.36 -37.89 -15.59
CA ASP A 428 2.43 -38.53 -14.26
C ASP A 428 1.83 -37.62 -13.17
N GLU A 429 1.19 -38.22 -12.17
CA GLU A 429 0.76 -37.55 -10.95
C GLU A 429 1.90 -37.49 -9.91
N VAL A 430 2.15 -36.30 -9.38
CA VAL A 430 3.16 -36.05 -8.36
C VAL A 430 2.58 -35.33 -7.14
N LEU A 431 3.13 -35.67 -5.98
CA LEU A 431 2.93 -34.95 -4.72
C LEU A 431 3.96 -33.83 -4.61
N VAL A 432 3.51 -32.61 -4.38
CA VAL A 432 4.32 -31.40 -4.40
C VAL A 432 4.35 -30.78 -3.02
N ALA A 433 5.55 -30.59 -2.49
CA ALA A 433 5.80 -29.78 -1.30
C ALA A 433 6.39 -28.43 -1.69
N PHE A 434 6.15 -27.43 -0.85
CA PHE A 434 6.61 -26.06 -1.03
C PHE A 434 7.68 -25.72 0.01
N GLU A 435 8.79 -25.14 -0.45
CA GLU A 435 9.88 -24.74 0.44
C GLU A 435 9.40 -23.66 1.40
N HIS A 436 9.47 -23.94 2.71
CA HIS A 436 8.96 -23.08 3.77
C HIS A 436 7.48 -22.65 3.58
N GLY A 437 6.73 -23.44 2.82
CA GLY A 437 5.36 -23.13 2.45
C GLY A 437 5.21 -21.93 1.53
N GLY A 438 6.23 -21.52 0.75
CA GLY A 438 6.07 -20.50 -0.28
C GLY A 438 5.13 -20.93 -1.43
N ASP A 439 4.96 -20.09 -2.45
CA ASP A 439 4.15 -20.44 -3.63
C ASP A 439 4.93 -21.18 -4.73
N GLN A 440 6.25 -21.32 -4.58
CA GLN A 440 7.08 -22.03 -5.56
C GLN A 440 7.19 -23.52 -5.21
N PRO A 441 6.84 -24.42 -6.14
CA PRO A 441 6.95 -25.85 -5.91
C PRO A 441 8.41 -26.26 -5.78
N ALA A 442 8.72 -26.95 -4.69
CA ALA A 442 10.08 -27.22 -4.29
C ALA A 442 10.47 -28.68 -4.47
N LEU A 443 9.59 -29.60 -4.08
CA LEU A 443 9.90 -31.03 -3.99
C LEU A 443 8.72 -31.85 -4.50
N CYS A 444 8.93 -32.53 -5.63
CA CYS A 444 7.98 -33.46 -6.20
C CYS A 444 8.36 -34.90 -5.83
N TYR A 445 7.39 -35.70 -5.43
CA TYR A 445 7.51 -37.15 -5.24
C TYR A 445 6.44 -37.84 -6.07
N ARG A 446 6.76 -38.98 -6.71
CA ARG A 446 5.75 -39.72 -7.47
C ARG A 446 4.70 -40.28 -6.51
N SER A 447 3.44 -39.91 -6.70
CA SER A 447 2.30 -40.49 -5.99
C SER A 447 2.11 -41.92 -6.50
N SER A 448 2.46 -42.93 -5.70
CA SER A 448 2.18 -44.34 -6.04
C SER A 448 0.84 -44.83 -5.49
N LEU A 449 -0.09 -43.93 -5.17
CA LEU A 449 -1.33 -44.29 -4.48
C LEU A 449 -2.28 -45.14 -5.32
N GLU A 450 -2.13 -45.18 -6.65
CA GLU A 450 -2.84 -46.15 -7.51
C GLU A 450 -1.87 -46.87 -8.45
N TRP A 451 -1.30 -47.98 -7.99
CA TRP A 451 -0.70 -48.97 -8.88
C TRP A 451 -1.82 -49.71 -9.62
N LYS A 452 -2.15 -49.26 -10.83
CA LYS A 452 -2.92 -50.09 -11.78
C LYS A 452 -1.93 -51.01 -12.48
N GLY A 453 -1.79 -52.22 -11.92
CA GLY A 453 -0.98 -53.30 -12.47
C GLY A 453 -1.43 -53.81 -13.83
#